data_AF-A0A397APT8-F1
#
_entry.id   AF-A0A397APT8-F1
#
_cell.length_a   1.000
_cell.length_b   1.000
_cell.length_c   1.000
_cell.angle_alpha   90.00
_cell.angle_beta   90.00
_cell.angle_gamma   90.00
#
_symmetry.space_group_name_H-M   'P 1'
#
loop_
_entity.id
_entity.type
_entity.pdbx_description
1 polymer ?
#
loop_
_entity_poly.entity_id
_entity_poly.type
_entity_poly.pdbx_seq_one_letter_code
_entity_poly.pdbx_strand_id
1 'polypeptide(L)'
;ELTAGCSLAKTANHFDPDFACGPNSDNIKELKCANKTYGCNTTSYANVPGVCEKGDLSGKLGKMKAVNGKISATWTDKGNYPTVAEHKDTWNIVLHAVCGSATPRFVCANGKLLKDTVSSQPTTAATTQQPSSAISIKASLLATAGVLFLSAFL
;
A
#
# COMPACT_ATOMS: atom_id res chain seq x y z
N GLU A 1 -18.98 2.35 -13.75
CA GLU A 1 -17.87 3.25 -13.40
C GLU A 1 -16.79 2.48 -12.64
N LEU A 2 -15.60 2.29 -13.20
CA LEU A 2 -14.54 1.50 -12.54
C LEU A 2 -13.92 2.19 -11.30
N THR A 3 -14.14 3.49 -11.09
CA THR A 3 -13.45 4.29 -10.07
C THR A 3 -14.30 4.66 -8.85
N ALA A 4 -15.63 4.58 -8.94
CA ALA A 4 -16.55 5.04 -7.88
C ALA A 4 -16.36 4.29 -6.55
N GLY A 5 -16.08 2.98 -6.62
CA GLY A 5 -15.84 2.13 -5.44
C GLY A 5 -14.59 2.51 -4.64
N CYS A 6 -13.64 3.20 -5.28
CA CYS A 6 -12.34 3.56 -4.70
C CYS A 6 -12.18 5.06 -4.49
N SER A 7 -13.28 5.81 -4.48
CA SER A 7 -13.25 7.26 -4.26
C SER A 7 -12.63 7.63 -2.91
N LEU A 8 -12.14 8.87 -2.81
CA LEU A 8 -11.58 9.42 -1.56
C LEU A 8 -12.56 9.28 -0.39
N ALA A 9 -13.84 9.52 -0.62
CA ALA A 9 -14.88 9.39 0.42
C ALA A 9 -15.03 7.95 0.95
N LYS A 10 -14.64 6.93 0.18
CA LYS A 10 -14.76 5.52 0.55
C LYS A 10 -13.47 4.92 1.11
N THR A 11 -12.32 5.42 0.64
CA THR A 11 -11.01 4.84 0.94
C THR A 11 -10.13 5.72 1.83
N ALA A 12 -10.56 6.96 2.10
CA ALA A 12 -9.86 7.96 2.89
C ALA A 12 -8.47 8.32 2.33
N ASN A 13 -7.69 9.06 3.11
CA ASN A 13 -6.32 9.44 2.78
C ASN A 13 -5.33 8.32 3.15
N HIS A 14 -4.06 8.51 2.80
CA HIS A 14 -2.99 7.61 3.22
C HIS A 14 -2.84 7.62 4.73
N PHE A 15 -2.60 6.44 5.30
CA PHE A 15 -2.36 6.29 6.74
C PHE A 15 -0.99 6.87 7.12
N ASP A 16 -0.99 7.95 7.90
CA ASP A 16 0.22 8.70 8.27
C ASP A 16 0.21 9.12 9.76
N PRO A 17 0.25 8.17 10.72
CA PRO A 17 0.19 8.48 12.15
C PRO A 17 1.44 9.25 12.64
N ASP A 18 2.55 9.19 11.91
CA ASP A 18 3.84 9.78 12.28
C ASP A 18 4.10 11.13 11.60
N PHE A 19 3.13 11.67 10.86
CA PHE A 19 3.21 12.98 10.21
C PHE A 19 4.41 13.07 9.25
N ALA A 20 4.59 12.08 8.37
CA ALA A 20 5.50 12.19 7.24
C ALA A 20 5.02 13.27 6.25
N CYS A 21 3.70 13.54 6.23
CA CYS A 21 3.07 14.69 5.58
C CYS A 21 3.18 14.71 4.06
N GLY A 22 2.95 13.56 3.42
CA GLY A 22 2.77 13.53 1.98
C GLY A 22 1.48 14.22 1.52
N PRO A 23 1.34 14.52 0.23
CA PRO A 23 0.19 15.27 -0.30
C PRO A 23 -1.17 14.63 -0.02
N ASN A 24 -1.20 13.32 0.23
CA ASN A 24 -2.40 12.55 0.52
C ASN A 24 -2.43 12.03 1.97
N SER A 25 -1.62 12.57 2.88
CA SER A 25 -1.62 12.23 4.31
C SER A 25 -3.02 12.41 4.91
N ASP A 26 -3.45 11.50 5.78
CA ASP A 26 -4.65 11.68 6.60
C ASP A 26 -4.52 12.83 7.61
N ASN A 27 -3.29 13.26 7.88
CA ASN A 27 -2.95 14.36 8.76
C ASN A 27 -2.45 15.61 8.01
N ILE A 28 -2.64 15.72 6.68
CA ILE A 28 -2.09 16.82 5.88
C ILE A 28 -2.53 18.23 6.34
N LYS A 29 -3.66 18.34 7.03
CA LYS A 29 -4.21 19.61 7.54
C LYS A 29 -3.63 20.02 8.90
N GLU A 30 -2.86 19.15 9.54
CA GLU A 30 -2.27 19.40 10.85
C GLU A 30 -1.12 20.38 10.75
N LEU A 31 -0.94 21.23 11.78
CA LEU A 31 0.13 22.25 11.78
C LEU A 31 1.53 21.65 11.61
N LYS A 32 1.71 20.39 12.04
CA LYS A 32 2.96 19.62 11.86
C LYS A 32 3.33 19.41 10.38
N CYS A 33 2.37 19.50 9.47
CA CYS A 33 2.57 19.31 8.03
C CYS A 33 2.75 20.61 7.25
N ALA A 34 2.45 21.78 7.82
CA ALA A 34 2.38 23.05 7.08
C ALA A 34 3.67 23.43 6.34
N ASN A 35 4.85 23.05 6.86
CA ASN A 35 6.16 23.37 6.28
C ASN A 35 7.02 22.13 6.01
N LYS A 36 6.43 20.93 6.03
CA LYS A 36 7.18 19.71 5.72
C LYS A 36 7.26 19.50 4.21
N THR A 37 8.46 19.18 3.73
CA THR A 37 8.66 18.68 2.36
C THR A 37 8.64 17.17 2.39
N TYR A 38 7.71 16.57 1.65
CA TYR A 38 7.62 15.12 1.54
C TYR A 38 8.63 14.59 0.53
N GLY A 39 9.72 14.01 1.04
CA GLY A 39 10.84 13.49 0.25
C GLY A 39 10.82 11.98 0.04
N CYS A 40 9.67 11.32 0.21
CA CYS A 40 9.60 9.86 0.14
C CYS A 40 9.93 9.35 -1.27
N ASN A 41 10.92 8.46 -1.34
CA ASN A 41 11.27 7.65 -2.48
C ASN A 41 12.06 6.43 -1.99
N THR A 42 12.33 5.47 -2.87
CA THR A 42 12.99 4.21 -2.48
C THR A 42 14.37 4.44 -1.85
N THR A 43 15.11 5.47 -2.28
CA THR A 43 16.44 5.78 -1.75
C THR A 43 16.36 6.44 -0.37
N SER A 44 15.49 7.45 -0.22
CA SER A 44 15.31 8.11 1.09
C SER A 44 14.71 7.15 2.12
N TYR A 45 13.79 6.28 1.70
CA TYR A 45 13.19 5.26 2.55
C TYR A 45 14.20 4.24 3.07
N ALA A 46 15.09 3.76 2.20
CA ALA A 46 16.14 2.80 2.59
C ALA A 46 17.08 3.36 3.67
N ASN A 47 17.29 4.68 3.69
CA ASN A 47 18.16 5.35 4.67
C ASN A 47 17.42 5.71 5.95
N VAL A 48 16.19 6.25 5.83
CA VAL A 48 15.40 6.75 6.97
C VAL A 48 13.94 6.37 6.75
N PRO A 49 13.48 5.21 7.27
CA PRO A 49 12.14 4.70 6.98
C PRO A 49 10.98 5.67 7.30
N GLY A 50 11.13 6.49 8.34
CA GLY A 50 10.13 7.49 8.75
C GLY A 50 9.97 8.71 7.84
N VAL A 51 10.75 8.84 6.76
CA VAL A 51 10.53 9.90 5.74
C VAL A 51 9.32 9.64 4.85
N CYS A 52 8.82 8.41 4.85
CA CYS A 52 7.66 7.98 4.11
C CYS A 52 6.47 7.76 5.05
N GLU A 53 5.27 8.09 4.57
CA GLU A 53 4.04 7.69 5.23
C GLU A 53 3.98 6.17 5.36
N LYS A 54 3.43 5.66 6.46
CA LYS A 54 3.25 4.21 6.62
C LYS A 54 2.39 3.62 5.51
N GLY A 55 1.40 4.37 5.01
CA GLY A 55 0.55 3.97 3.89
C GLY A 55 1.18 4.06 2.49
N ASP A 56 2.30 4.76 2.30
CA ASP A 56 2.85 5.02 0.95
C ASP A 56 3.81 3.92 0.47
N LEU A 57 3.24 2.79 0.08
CA LEU A 57 4.01 1.66 -0.46
C LEU A 57 4.73 2.00 -1.77
N SER A 58 4.14 2.84 -2.62
CA SER A 58 4.69 3.16 -3.93
C SER A 58 5.92 4.07 -3.85
N GLY A 59 5.95 4.99 -2.88
CA GLY A 59 7.11 5.80 -2.56
C GLY A 59 8.21 4.95 -1.92
N LYS A 60 7.86 4.07 -0.99
CA LYS A 60 8.81 3.20 -0.26
C LYS A 60 9.46 2.12 -1.13
N LEU A 61 8.66 1.42 -1.92
CA LEU A 61 9.05 0.15 -2.57
C LEU A 61 8.99 0.23 -4.11
N GLY A 62 8.59 1.38 -4.65
CA GLY A 62 8.47 1.63 -6.07
C GLY A 62 7.06 1.40 -6.62
N LYS A 63 6.80 2.02 -7.78
CA LYS A 63 5.53 1.89 -8.50
C LYS A 63 5.40 0.52 -9.15
N MET A 64 4.20 -0.06 -9.07
CA MET A 64 3.87 -1.27 -9.84
C MET A 64 3.76 -0.93 -11.32
N LYS A 65 4.15 -1.87 -12.20
CA LYS A 65 4.03 -1.72 -13.65
C LYS A 65 3.00 -2.70 -14.19
N ALA A 66 2.21 -2.24 -15.15
CA ALA A 66 1.36 -3.13 -15.94
C ALA A 66 2.21 -3.75 -17.05
N VAL A 67 2.24 -5.08 -17.10
CA VAL A 67 2.91 -5.87 -18.14
C VAL A 67 1.87 -6.77 -18.77
N ASN A 68 1.67 -6.65 -20.10
CA ASN A 68 0.68 -7.41 -20.85
C ASN A 68 -0.74 -7.33 -20.25
N GLY A 69 -1.16 -6.13 -19.85
CA GLY A 69 -2.48 -5.88 -19.25
C GLY A 69 -2.66 -6.41 -17.81
N LYS A 70 -1.60 -6.90 -17.17
CA LYS A 70 -1.61 -7.45 -15.81
C LYS A 70 -0.69 -6.66 -14.89
N ILE A 71 -1.11 -6.52 -13.64
CA ILE A 71 -0.31 -5.93 -12.57
C ILE A 71 -0.03 -7.03 -11.55
N SER A 72 1.24 -7.27 -11.23
CA SER A 72 1.67 -8.17 -10.17
C SER A 72 2.97 -7.67 -9.57
N ALA A 73 3.08 -7.65 -8.25
CA ALA A 73 4.31 -7.37 -7.54
C ALA A 73 4.32 -8.13 -6.22
N THR A 74 5.51 -8.39 -5.70
CA THR A 74 5.72 -8.88 -4.34
C THR A 74 6.80 -8.03 -3.72
N TRP A 75 6.54 -7.56 -2.50
CA TRP A 75 7.43 -6.71 -1.74
C TRP A 75 7.36 -7.09 -0.27
N THR A 76 8.37 -6.67 0.49
CA THR A 76 8.37 -6.81 1.95
C THR A 76 8.79 -5.48 2.51
N ASP A 77 7.90 -4.90 3.31
CA ASP A 77 8.14 -3.62 3.98
C ASP A 77 8.54 -3.87 5.44
N LYS A 78 9.84 -3.75 5.73
CA LYS A 78 10.39 -4.03 7.06
C LYS A 78 10.61 -2.79 7.93
N GLY A 79 10.64 -1.59 7.31
CA GLY A 79 11.10 -0.38 7.98
C GLY A 79 9.99 0.47 8.58
N ASN A 80 8.86 0.60 7.87
CA ASN A 80 7.78 1.52 8.24
C ASN A 80 6.42 1.07 7.68
N TYR A 81 6.11 -0.21 7.74
CA TYR A 81 4.77 -0.73 7.47
C TYR A 81 3.89 -0.55 8.72
N PRO A 82 2.56 -0.30 8.59
CA PRO A 82 1.67 -0.28 9.74
C PRO A 82 1.75 -1.58 10.54
N THR A 83 1.83 -1.48 11.86
CA THR A 83 1.76 -2.62 12.76
C THR A 83 0.36 -3.22 12.79
N VAL A 84 0.21 -4.46 13.26
CA VAL A 84 -1.11 -5.10 13.41
C VAL A 84 -2.05 -4.27 14.29
N ALA A 85 -1.54 -3.63 15.34
CA ALA A 85 -2.34 -2.76 16.21
C ALA A 85 -2.76 -1.44 15.52
N GLU A 86 -1.96 -0.94 14.58
CA GLU A 86 -2.28 0.25 13.78
C GLU A 86 -3.27 -0.03 12.66
N HIS A 87 -3.36 -1.29 12.21
CA HIS A 87 -4.47 -1.74 11.41
C HIS A 87 -5.73 -1.73 12.29
N LYS A 88 -6.44 -0.60 12.30
CA LYS A 88 -7.84 -0.56 12.74
C LYS A 88 -8.61 -1.67 12.02
N ASP A 89 -9.73 -2.12 12.59
CA ASP A 89 -10.51 -3.29 12.10
C ASP A 89 -10.87 -3.27 10.61
N THR A 90 -10.71 -2.12 9.94
CA THR A 90 -10.77 -1.99 8.48
C THR A 90 -9.64 -1.09 7.98
N TRP A 91 -8.84 -1.59 7.05
CA TRP A 91 -7.87 -0.81 6.25
C TRP A 91 -7.99 -1.23 4.79
N ASN A 92 -7.51 -0.40 3.87
CA ASN A 92 -7.59 -0.69 2.44
C ASN A 92 -6.26 -0.39 1.73
N ILE A 93 -6.01 -1.08 0.63
CA ILE A 93 -4.96 -0.76 -0.33
C ILE A 93 -5.63 -0.14 -1.54
N VAL A 94 -5.13 0.99 -2.01
CA VAL A 94 -5.59 1.65 -3.24
C VAL A 94 -4.46 1.65 -4.26
N LEU A 95 -4.76 1.23 -5.48
CA LEU A 95 -3.90 1.44 -6.63
C LEU A 95 -4.35 2.71 -7.36
N HIS A 96 -3.36 3.56 -7.65
CA HIS A 96 -3.51 4.74 -8.48
C HIS A 96 -2.94 4.46 -9.87
N ALA A 97 -3.70 4.79 -10.91
CA ALA A 97 -3.19 4.72 -12.28
C ALA A 97 -2.31 5.94 -12.51
N VAL A 98 -1.25 5.81 -13.31
CA VAL A 98 -0.41 6.97 -13.67
C VAL A 98 -0.83 7.42 -15.08
N CYS A 99 -1.64 8.46 -15.15
CA CYS A 99 -2.19 9.01 -16.39
C CYS A 99 -1.65 10.43 -16.61
N GLY A 100 -0.38 10.52 -17.04
CA GLY A 100 0.33 11.81 -17.07
C GLY A 100 0.53 12.36 -15.66
N SER A 101 -0.01 13.55 -15.37
CA SER A 101 -0.03 14.14 -14.03
C SER A 101 -1.20 13.66 -13.16
N ALA A 102 -2.21 13.02 -13.74
CA ALA A 102 -3.37 12.53 -13.00
C ALA A 102 -3.09 11.16 -12.38
N THR A 103 -3.49 10.99 -11.12
CA THR A 103 -3.36 9.74 -10.37
C THR A 103 -4.70 9.21 -9.85
N PRO A 104 -5.66 8.84 -10.72
CA PRO A 104 -6.99 8.41 -10.30
C PRO A 104 -6.92 7.08 -9.53
N ARG A 105 -7.78 6.95 -8.52
CA ARG A 105 -7.99 5.71 -7.76
C ARG A 105 -8.79 4.74 -8.64
N PHE A 106 -8.17 3.64 -9.06
CA PHE A 106 -8.79 2.75 -10.05
C PHE A 106 -9.03 1.32 -9.55
N VAL A 107 -8.31 0.89 -8.51
CA VAL A 107 -8.54 -0.39 -7.82
C VAL A 107 -8.33 -0.17 -6.33
N CYS A 108 -9.15 -0.81 -5.50
CA CYS A 108 -9.00 -0.82 -4.06
C CYS A 108 -9.49 -2.14 -3.49
N ALA A 109 -8.91 -2.55 -2.37
CA ALA A 109 -9.29 -3.74 -1.66
C ALA A 109 -9.18 -3.51 -0.16
N ASN A 110 -10.15 -4.00 0.60
CA ASN A 110 -10.05 -4.02 2.05
C ASN A 110 -9.11 -5.14 2.49
N GLY A 111 -8.18 -4.82 3.38
CA GLY A 111 -7.36 -5.78 4.06
C GLY A 111 -8.20 -6.58 5.06
N LYS A 112 -7.93 -7.88 5.14
CA LYS A 112 -8.40 -8.72 6.23
C LYS A 112 -7.18 -9.22 6.99
N LEU A 113 -7.18 -9.06 8.30
CA LEU A 113 -6.24 -9.77 9.14
C LEU A 113 -6.55 -11.25 8.99
N LEU A 114 -5.61 -12.00 8.41
CA LEU A 114 -5.66 -13.45 8.49
C LEU A 114 -5.36 -13.77 9.97
N LYS A 115 -6.36 -14.23 10.72
CA LYS A 115 -6.08 -14.86 12.01
C LYS A 115 -5.14 -16.01 11.70
N ASP A 116 -3.99 -16.04 12.35
CA ASP A 116 -3.09 -17.18 12.29
C ASP A 116 -3.86 -18.41 12.77
N THR A 117 -4.46 -19.15 11.85
CA THR A 117 -4.67 -20.56 12.09
C THR A 117 -3.28 -21.13 12.12
N VAL A 118 -2.73 -21.28 13.32
CA VAL A 118 -1.59 -22.15 13.57
C VAL A 118 -1.92 -23.46 12.87
N SER A 119 -1.33 -23.66 11.70
CA SER A 119 -1.32 -24.96 11.07
C SER A 119 -0.48 -25.80 12.02
N SER A 120 -1.15 -26.66 12.77
CA SER A 120 -0.57 -27.77 13.50
C SER A 120 0.09 -28.69 12.48
N GLN A 121 1.26 -28.28 11.99
CA GLN A 121 2.13 -29.13 11.20
C GLN A 121 2.95 -29.98 12.18
N PRO A 122 3.06 -31.31 11.98
CA PRO A 122 3.65 -32.21 12.95
C PRO A 122 5.11 -31.87 13.26
N THR A 123 5.44 -31.90 14.55
CA THR A 123 6.75 -31.68 15.12
C THR A 123 7.78 -32.61 14.48
N THR A 124 8.80 -32.07 13.82
CA THR A 124 10.11 -32.72 13.71
C THR A 124 11.24 -31.70 13.81
N ALA A 125 12.05 -31.91 14.85
CA ALA A 125 13.41 -31.45 15.10
C ALA A 125 13.72 -29.94 15.18
N ALA A 126 14.14 -29.57 16.39
CA ALA A 126 14.72 -28.31 16.86
C ALA A 126 15.67 -27.60 15.89
N THR A 127 15.40 -26.31 15.64
CA THR A 127 16.45 -25.30 15.48
C THR A 127 15.94 -23.98 16.06
N THR A 128 16.78 -23.34 16.85
CA THR A 128 16.56 -22.15 17.68
C THR A 128 15.73 -21.04 16.99
N GLN A 129 14.54 -20.78 17.51
CA GLN A 129 13.70 -19.65 17.10
C GLN A 129 14.27 -18.33 17.64
N GLN A 130 14.76 -17.49 16.73
CA GLN A 130 14.96 -16.07 16.96
C GLN A 130 13.60 -15.37 16.76
N PRO A 131 13.17 -14.44 17.64
CA PRO A 131 11.90 -13.76 17.48
C PRO A 131 11.96 -12.85 16.25
N SER A 132 11.42 -13.33 15.13
CA SER A 132 11.31 -12.57 13.89
C SER A 132 10.03 -11.74 13.93
N SER A 133 10.19 -10.45 14.22
CA SER A 133 9.16 -9.41 14.11
C SER A 133 8.75 -9.08 12.65
N ALA A 134 9.11 -9.90 11.66
CA ALA A 134 8.73 -9.71 10.27
C ALA A 134 7.56 -10.61 9.88
N ILE A 135 6.33 -10.08 9.94
CA ILE A 135 5.16 -10.72 9.30
C ILE A 135 5.22 -10.41 7.80
N SER A 136 5.48 -11.43 6.99
CA SER A 136 5.46 -11.31 5.53
C SER A 136 4.02 -11.34 5.04
N ILE A 137 3.39 -10.17 4.86
CA ILE A 137 2.06 -10.08 4.25
C ILE A 137 2.19 -10.30 2.73
N LYS A 138 1.81 -11.48 2.25
CA LYS A 138 1.66 -11.75 0.81
C LYS A 138 0.34 -11.15 0.32
N ALA A 139 0.35 -9.89 -0.09
CA ALA A 139 -0.77 -9.30 -0.81
C ALA A 139 -0.70 -9.70 -2.29
N SER A 140 -1.59 -10.60 -2.74
CA SER A 140 -1.78 -10.91 -4.16
C SER A 140 -3.02 -10.17 -4.67
N LEU A 141 -2.83 -9.08 -5.40
CA LEU A 141 -3.89 -8.44 -6.18
C LEU A 141 -3.75 -8.88 -7.64
N LEU A 142 -4.74 -9.61 -8.16
CA LEU A 142 -4.94 -9.74 -9.61
C LEU A 142 -5.96 -8.68 -10.04
N ALA A 143 -5.47 -7.61 -10.68
CA ALA A 143 -6.32 -6.69 -11.42
C ALA A 143 -6.16 -6.94 -12.91
N THR A 144 -7.24 -7.35 -13.59
CA THR A 144 -7.30 -7.43 -15.05
C THR A 144 -7.82 -6.12 -15.61
N ALA A 145 -6.97 -5.34 -16.29
CA ALA A 145 -7.41 -4.17 -17.02
C ALA A 145 -7.98 -4.64 -18.38
N GLY A 146 -9.31 -4.69 -18.49
CA GLY A 146 -9.96 -4.88 -19.78
C GLY A 146 -9.80 -3.60 -20.62
N VAL A 147 -9.02 -3.67 -21.70
CA VAL A 147 -8.95 -2.60 -22.69
C VAL A 147 -10.24 -2.64 -23.50
N LEU A 148 -11.20 -1.78 -23.15
CA LEU A 148 -12.33 -1.49 -24.04
C LEU A 148 -11.79 -0.66 -25.21
N PHE A 149 -11.48 -1.34 -26.32
CA PHE A 149 -11.34 -0.69 -27.62
C PHE A 149 -12.71 -0.12 -27.99
N LEU A 150 -12.91 1.18 -27.76
CA LEU A 150 -14.03 1.90 -28.33
C LEU A 150 -13.67 2.25 -29.79
N SER A 151 -13.76 1.27 -30.67
CA SER A 151 -13.95 1.53 -32.09
C SER A 151 -15.44 1.80 -32.30
N ALA A 152 -15.83 3.07 -32.29
CA ALA A 152 -17.15 3.49 -32.77
C ALA A 152 -16.96 4.62 -33.78
N PHE A 153 -17.25 4.25 -35.02
CA PHE A 153 -17.48 5.08 -36.20
C PHE A 153 -18.30 6.33 -35.89
N LEU A 154 -17.77 7.52 -36.23
CA LEU A 154 -18.27 8.46 -37.25
C LEU A 154 -17.31 9.65 -37.35
#